data_AF-A0A7K0P1C8-F1
#
_entry.id   AF-A0A7K0P1C8-F1
#
_cell.length_a   1.000
_cell.length_b   1.000
_cell.length_c   1.000
_cell.angle_alpha   90.00
_cell.angle_beta   90.00
_cell.angle_gamma   90.00
#
_symmetry.space_group_name_H-M   'P 1'
#
loop_
_entity.id
_entity.type
_entity.pdbx_description
1 polymer ?
#
loop_
_entity_poly.entity_id
_entity_poly.type
_entity_poly.pdbx_seq_one_letter_code
_entity_poly.pdbx_strand_id
1 'polypeptide(L)' 'EVAVERAAAAPSQLAVHHTDAADRAEALAAVLEAALPGHRVPVSELTATVAVHSGPGTIAVVVAPAAAAPEVWPADPA' A
#
# COMPACT_ATOMS: atom_id res chain seq x y z
N GLU A 1 10.40 -2.90 8.39
CA GLU A 1 10.70 -1.97 9.49
C GLU A 1 10.23 -0.55 9.19
N VAL A 2 10.77 0.14 8.18
CA VAL A 2 10.36 1.54 7.84
C VAL A 2 8.84 1.73 7.69
N ALA A 3 8.13 0.81 7.02
CA ALA A 3 6.68 0.93 6.86
C ALA A 3 5.93 0.90 8.20
N VAL A 4 6.36 0.04 9.13
CA VAL A 4 5.77 -0.08 10.48
C VAL A 4 6.03 1.18 11.28
N GLU A 5 7.26 1.68 11.25
CA GLU A 5 7.62 2.94 11.91
C GLU A 5 6.77 4.10 11.42
N ARG A 6 6.63 4.26 10.09
CA ARG A 6 5.80 5.31 9.49
C ARG A 6 4.32 5.17 9.84
N ALA A 7 3.80 3.95 9.83
CA ALA A 7 2.40 3.68 10.12
C ALA A 7 2.05 3.86 11.61
N ALA A 8 3.00 3.60 12.51
CA ALA A 8 2.82 3.78 13.95
C ALA A 8 2.95 5.25 14.38
N ALA A 9 3.59 6.10 13.58
CA ALA A 9 3.83 7.51 13.92
C ALA A 9 2.56 8.39 13.87
N ALA A 10 1.54 8.00 13.10
CA ALA A 10 0.26 8.69 12.99
C ALA A 10 -0.84 7.76 12.46
N PRO A 11 -2.14 8.04 12.68
CA PRO A 11 -3.23 7.28 12.07
C PRO A 11 -3.03 7.16 10.57
N SER A 12 -2.96 5.92 10.06
CA SER A 12 -2.57 5.64 8.68
C SER A 12 -3.37 4.50 8.06
N GLN A 13 -3.40 4.49 6.73
CA GLN A 13 -3.90 3.41 5.89
C GLN A 13 -2.72 2.72 5.22
N LEU A 14 -2.86 1.41 5.04
CA LEU A 14 -1.82 0.55 4.48
C LEU A 14 -2.34 -0.18 3.25
N ALA A 15 -1.44 -0.46 2.30
CA ALA A 15 -1.67 -1.41 1.23
C ALA A 15 -0.34 -2.03 0.79
N VAL A 16 -0.40 -3.24 0.26
CA VAL A 16 0.73 -3.89 -0.41
C VAL A 16 0.40 -4.03 -1.89
N HIS A 17 1.34 -3.61 -2.73
CA HIS A 17 1.24 -3.72 -4.17
C HIS A 17 2.28 -4.69 -4.72
N HIS A 18 1.96 -5.40 -5.80
CA HIS A 18 2.91 -6.30 -6.44
C HIS A 18 2.83 -6.33 -7.96
N THR A 19 3.89 -6.82 -8.59
CA THR A 19 3.89 -7.21 -10.00
C THR A 19 4.37 -8.65 -10.08
N ASP A 20 3.53 -9.59 -10.52
CA ASP A 20 3.90 -11.02 -10.66
C ASP A 20 4.52 -11.63 -9.38
N ALA A 21 3.98 -11.28 -8.21
CA ALA A 21 4.52 -11.66 -6.90
C ALA A 21 3.46 -11.74 -5.79
N ALA A 22 2.26 -12.24 -6.11
CA ALA A 22 1.11 -12.28 -5.20
C ALA A 22 1.45 -12.97 -3.85
N ASP A 23 1.97 -14.21 -3.88
CA ASP A 23 2.27 -14.97 -2.66
C ASP A 23 3.24 -14.25 -1.72
N ARG A 24 4.27 -13.61 -2.28
CA ARG A 24 5.27 -12.86 -1.50
C ARG A 24 4.66 -11.56 -0.95
N ALA A 25 3.74 -10.95 -1.69
CA ALA A 25 3.01 -9.78 -1.25
C ALA A 25 2.03 -10.10 -0.10
N GLU A 26 1.31 -11.21 -0.19
CA GLU A 26 0.44 -11.71 0.88
C GLU A 26 1.23 -12.04 2.14
N ALA A 27 2.39 -12.70 1.99
CA ALA A 27 3.28 -12.97 3.13
C ALA A 27 3.74 -11.67 3.82
N LEU A 28 4.08 -10.63 3.05
CA LEU A 28 4.44 -9.34 3.61
C LEU A 28 3.25 -8.64 4.28
N ALA A 29 2.06 -8.70 3.70
CA ALA A 29 0.84 -8.14 4.29
C ALA A 29 0.55 -8.79 5.66
N ALA A 30 0.66 -10.11 5.76
CA ALA A 30 0.48 -10.83 7.03
C ALA A 30 1.50 -10.39 8.10
N VAL A 31 2.77 -10.18 7.71
CA VAL A 31 3.80 -9.66 8.62
C VAL A 31 3.45 -8.25 9.10
N LEU A 32 2.95 -7.39 8.22
CA LEU A 32 2.55 -6.02 8.57
C LEU A 32 1.33 -6.00 9.49
N GLU A 33 0.31 -6.82 9.23
CA GLU A 33 -0.88 -6.94 10.09
C GLU A 33 -0.53 -7.48 11.48
N ALA A 34 0.39 -8.44 11.57
CA ALA A 34 0.87 -8.94 12.85
C ALA A 34 1.64 -7.87 13.65
N ALA A 35 2.42 -7.03 12.95
CA ALA A 35 3.19 -5.94 13.57
C ALA A 35 2.34 -4.72 13.95
N LEU A 36 1.18 -4.53 13.31
CA LEU A 36 0.31 -3.37 13.47
C LEU A 36 -1.15 -3.81 13.74
N PRO A 37 -1.45 -4.26 14.98
CA PRO A 37 -2.79 -4.70 15.34
C PRO A 37 -3.85 -3.64 15.02
N GLY A 38 -4.93 -4.05 14.37
CA GLY A 38 -6.05 -3.17 13.99
C GLY A 38 -5.93 -2.54 12.59
N HIS A 39 -4.81 -2.73 11.88
CA HIS A 39 -4.72 -2.38 10.48
C HIS A 39 -5.15 -3.57 9.60
N ARG A 40 -5.85 -3.26 8.50
CA ARG A 40 -6.09 -4.19 7.40
C ARG A 40 -5.15 -3.81 6.26
N VAL A 41 -4.45 -4.78 5.69
CA VAL A 41 -3.46 -4.54 4.63
C VAL A 41 -3.91 -5.22 3.34
N PRO A 42 -4.75 -4.56 2.51
CA PRO A 42 -5.13 -5.09 1.20
C PRO A 42 -3.91 -5.29 0.30
N VAL A 43 -3.96 -6.36 -0.49
CA VAL A 43 -2.98 -6.67 -1.53
C VAL A 43 -3.59 -6.37 -2.90
N SER A 44 -2.84 -5.72 -3.80
CA SER A 44 -3.32 -5.41 -5.14
C SER A 44 -2.21 -5.40 -6.18
N GLU A 45 -2.49 -5.92 -7.37
CA GLU A 45 -1.52 -5.94 -8.46
C GLU A 45 -1.33 -4.54 -9.09
N LEU A 46 -0.09 -4.18 -9.40
CA LEU A 46 0.25 -2.98 -10.18
C LEU A 46 0.05 -3.25 -11.67
N THR A 47 -0.69 -2.36 -12.32
CA THR A 47 -0.90 -2.44 -13.77
C THR A 47 0.41 -2.26 -14.56
N ALA A 48 0.40 -2.76 -15.79
CA ALA A 48 1.55 -2.81 -16.70
C ALA A 48 2.28 -1.47 -16.88
N THR A 49 1.58 -0.33 -16.85
CA THR A 49 2.18 1.00 -17.07
C THR A 49 3.14 1.41 -15.94
N VAL A 50 2.84 1.04 -14.69
CA VAL A 50 3.75 1.29 -13.55
C VAL A 50 4.83 0.22 -13.51
N ALA A 51 4.45 -1.03 -13.81
CA ALA A 51 5.33 -2.19 -13.75
C ALA A 51 6.50 -2.16 -14.74
N VAL A 52 6.39 -1.47 -15.88
CA VAL A 52 7.45 -1.42 -16.91
C VAL A 52 8.77 -0.85 -16.39
N HIS A 53 8.73 0.01 -15.37
CA HIS A 53 9.91 0.63 -14.79
C HIS A 53 10.48 -0.14 -13.59
N SER A 54 9.63 -0.85 -12.86
CA SER A 54 10.03 -1.59 -11.65
C SER A 54 10.42 -3.04 -11.95
N GLY A 55 9.89 -3.61 -13.03
CA GLY A 55 10.12 -4.98 -13.44
C GLY A 55 9.27 -6.02 -12.68
N PRO A 56 9.21 -7.26 -13.21
CA PRO A 56 8.53 -8.38 -12.55
C PRO A 56 9.10 -8.67 -11.16
N GLY A 57 8.26 -9.17 -10.25
CA GLY A 57 8.68 -9.52 -8.89
C GLY A 57 8.71 -8.36 -7.89
N THR A 58 8.35 -7.14 -8.34
CA THR A 58 8.30 -5.94 -7.49
C THR A 58 7.22 -6.08 -6.42
N ILE A 59 7.54 -5.62 -5.21
CA ILE A 59 6.58 -5.44 -4.12
C ILE A 59 6.78 -4.03 -3.53
N ALA A 60 5.68 -3.34 -3.27
CA ALA A 60 5.68 -2.02 -2.66
C ALA A 60 4.72 -2.00 -1.46
N VAL A 61 5.06 -1.21 -0.44
CA VAL A 61 4.17 -0.92 0.69
C VAL A 61 3.79 0.54 0.63
N VAL A 62 2.49 0.82 0.67
CA VAL A 62 1.94 2.17 0.73
C VAL A 62 1.57 2.46 2.17
N VAL A 63 2.01 3.62 2.65
CA VAL A 63 1.59 4.20 3.93
C VAL A 63 1.00 5.56 3.61
N ALA A 64 -0.30 5.71 3.80
CA ALA A 64 -1.00 6.98 3.61
C ALA A 64 -1.56 7.47 4.95
N PRO A 65 -1.63 8.78 5.21
CA PRO A 65 -2.37 9.28 6.35
C PRO A 65 -3.83 8.78 6.29
N ALA A 66 -4.41 8.43 7.43
CA ALA A 66 -5.84 8.18 7.50
C ALA A 66 -6.55 9.51 7.21
N ALA A 67 -7.12 9.64 6.01
CA ALA A 67 -7.77 10.88 5.61
C ALA A 67 -8.92 11.21 6.58
N ALA A 68 -9.03 12.47 7.01
CA ALA A 68 -10.36 13.04 7.23
C ALA A 68 -11.11 12.97 5.89
N ALA A 69 -12.45 12.84 5.91
CA ALA A 69 -13.33 12.62 4.76
C ALA A 69 -12.78 13.07 3.39
N PRO A 70 -12.93 12.26 2.32
CA PRO A 70 -12.17 12.43 1.08
C PRO A 70 -12.20 13.87 0.60
N GLU A 71 -11.02 14.47 0.50
CA GLU A 71 -10.84 15.75 -0.17
C GLU A 71 -11.24 15.54 -1.62
N VAL A 72 -12.40 16.09 -2.00
CA VAL A 72 -12.93 16.02 -3.35
C VAL A 72 -11.98 16.81 -4.23
N TRP A 73 -11.16 16.12 -5.01
CA TRP A 73 -10.38 16.76 -6.05
C TRP A 73 -11.35 17.50 -6.99
N PRO A 74 -11.20 18.81 -7.22
CA PRO A 74 -12.07 19.51 -8.15
C PRO A 74 -11.93 18.85 -9.53
N ALA A 75 -13.05 18.42 -10.09
CA ALA A 75 -13.08 17.95 -11.47
C ALA A 75 -12.51 19.07 -12.37
N ASP A 76 -11.71 18.68 -13.35
CA ASP A 76 -11.12 19.58 -14.35
C ASP A 76 -12.23 20.47 -14.94
N PRO A 77 -12.14 21.82 -14.85
CA PRO A 77 -13.09 22.67 -15.56
C PRO A 77 -12.88 22.44 -17.06
N ALA A 78 -13.87 21.78 -17.68
CA ALA A 78 -13.95 21.51 -19.11
C ALA A 78 -13.71 22.75 -19.98
#